data_AF-A0A7W0WWS7-F1
#
_entry.id   AF-A0A7W0WWS7-F1
#
_cell.length_a   1.000
_cell.length_b   1.000
_cell.length_c   1.000
_cell.angle_alpha   90.00
_cell.angle_beta   90.00
_cell.angle_gamma   90.00
#
_symmetry.space_group_name_H-M   'P 1'
#
loop_
_entity.id
_entity.type
_entity.pdbx_description
1 polymer ?
#
loop_
_entity_poly.entity_id
_entity_poly.type
_entity_poly.pdbx_seq_one_letter_code
_entity_poly.pdbx_strand_id
1 'polypeptide(L)'
;MSHDPQLWNEDLAPTPPEKRTWSLWHVAALWVGMAVCIPTYLLAADMVKAGMSVMQAVLIVALGNVIVLVPMVLNAHAGTRYGIPFPVFARASFGVRGANIAALARALVACGWFGIQTWIGGGAIYLILAKLGIEGGGPIAVLGINGLQLLCFAVFWLINFWFIHTGIDSIKWLQTLSAPFLLVAGIALLAWAFNMHGSAAVFDKPGLEGPAFWKLFGPFLTGMVGFWATLALNIPDFSRYCKTQRDQIIGQSIALPTTMALFSFIGA
;
A
#
# COMPACT_ATOMS: atom_id res chain seq x y z
N MET A 1 -7.79 -3.98 38.53
CA MET A 1 -7.71 -2.51 38.40
C MET A 1 -8.93 -2.06 37.60
N SER A 2 -9.69 -1.08 38.07
CA SER A 2 -10.76 -0.50 37.27
C SER A 2 -10.13 0.37 36.18
N HIS A 3 -10.30 -0.01 34.92
CA HIS A 3 -9.86 0.80 33.78
C HIS A 3 -10.82 1.97 33.57
N ASP A 4 -10.30 3.10 33.10
CA ASP A 4 -11.14 4.23 32.68
C ASP A 4 -11.90 3.83 31.41
N PRO A 5 -13.25 3.76 31.45
CA PRO A 5 -14.07 3.32 30.32
C PRO A 5 -13.99 4.25 29.11
N GLN A 6 -13.49 5.49 29.25
CA GLN A 6 -13.29 6.40 28.12
C GLN A 6 -11.96 6.17 27.39
N LEU A 7 -10.97 5.56 28.05
CA LEU A 7 -9.59 5.50 27.54
C LEU A 7 -9.12 4.09 27.21
N TRP A 8 -9.89 3.09 27.64
CA TRP A 8 -9.56 1.67 27.50
C TRP A 8 -10.69 0.92 26.79
N ASN A 9 -10.28 0.11 25.82
CA ASN A 9 -11.08 -0.96 25.21
C ASN A 9 -10.11 -2.06 24.74
N GLU A 10 -10.63 -3.19 24.27
CA GLU A 10 -9.79 -4.32 23.84
C GLU A 10 -8.85 -3.98 22.67
N ASP A 11 -9.28 -3.13 21.74
CA ASP A 11 -8.49 -2.72 20.57
C ASP A 11 -7.30 -1.84 20.95
N LEU A 12 -7.48 -0.96 21.94
CA LEU A 12 -6.47 -0.03 22.45
C LEU A 12 -5.58 -0.66 23.53
N ALA A 13 -5.99 -1.80 24.10
CA ALA A 13 -5.23 -2.47 25.13
C ALA A 13 -3.85 -2.91 24.58
N PRO A 14 -2.76 -2.79 25.37
CA PRO A 14 -1.45 -3.30 24.96
C PRO A 14 -1.51 -4.80 24.66
N THR A 15 -0.79 -5.24 23.63
CA THR A 15 -0.64 -6.66 23.32
C THR A 15 0.21 -7.33 24.42
N PRO A 16 -0.37 -8.31 25.14
CA PRO A 16 0.35 -9.05 26.16
C PRO A 16 1.42 -9.95 25.53
N PRO A 17 2.50 -10.30 26.24
CA PRO A 17 3.63 -11.05 25.67
C PRO A 17 3.24 -12.36 24.97
N GLU A 18 2.21 -13.05 25.46
CA GLU A 18 1.74 -14.33 24.92
C GLU A 18 1.11 -14.19 23.53
N LYS A 19 0.58 -13.00 23.21
CA LYS A 19 0.02 -12.66 21.90
C LYS A 19 1.05 -12.07 20.93
N ARG A 20 2.31 -11.87 21.36
CA ARG A 20 3.40 -11.37 20.50
C ARG A 20 4.04 -12.52 19.75
N THR A 21 3.35 -13.02 18.72
CA THR A 21 3.75 -14.23 17.99
C THR A 21 4.52 -13.96 16.69
N TRP A 22 4.57 -12.70 16.24
CA TRP A 22 5.14 -12.37 14.93
C TRP A 22 6.66 -12.41 14.96
N SER A 23 7.23 -13.23 14.08
CA SER A 23 8.65 -13.25 13.74
C SER A 23 8.94 -12.39 12.51
N LEU A 24 10.21 -12.25 12.14
CA LEU A 24 10.63 -11.56 10.91
C LEU A 24 9.87 -12.03 9.66
N TRP A 25 9.49 -13.31 9.60
CA TRP A 25 8.75 -13.89 8.46
C TRP A 25 7.32 -13.35 8.35
N HIS A 26 6.67 -13.11 9.48
CA HIS A 26 5.32 -12.54 9.51
C HIS A 26 5.36 -11.08 9.05
N VAL A 27 6.38 -10.34 9.50
CA VAL A 27 6.63 -8.96 9.07
C VAL A 27 6.94 -8.92 7.56
N ALA A 28 7.75 -9.85 7.06
CA ALA A 28 8.04 -9.94 5.63
C ALA A 28 6.80 -10.27 4.80
N ALA A 29 6.00 -11.26 5.25
CA ALA A 29 4.76 -11.63 4.59
C ALA A 29 3.74 -10.48 4.58
N LEU A 30 3.68 -9.67 5.64
CA LEU A 30 2.87 -8.45 5.68
C LEU A 30 3.26 -7.50 4.53
N TRP A 31 4.55 -7.25 4.33
CA TRP A 31 5.02 -6.36 3.26
C TRP A 31 4.77 -6.92 1.87
N VAL A 32 4.98 -8.22 1.66
CA VAL A 32 4.59 -8.88 0.41
C VAL A 32 3.11 -8.66 0.15
N GLY A 33 2.25 -8.98 1.12
CA GLY A 33 0.80 -8.82 0.97
C GLY A 33 0.33 -7.39 0.74
N MET A 34 1.01 -6.38 1.30
CA MET A 34 0.64 -4.97 1.12
C MET A 34 1.22 -4.35 -0.15
N ALA A 35 2.41 -4.77 -0.58
CA ALA A 35 3.06 -4.23 -1.77
C ALA A 35 2.47 -4.79 -3.07
N VAL A 36 1.91 -6.01 -3.04
CA VAL A 36 1.19 -6.61 -4.17
C VAL A 36 -0.16 -5.91 -4.35
N CYS A 37 -0.15 -4.73 -4.94
CA CYS A 37 -1.35 -3.99 -5.26
C CYS A 37 -1.17 -3.16 -6.53
N ILE A 38 -2.27 -2.89 -7.23
CA ILE A 38 -2.28 -2.17 -8.52
C ILE A 38 -1.59 -0.79 -8.43
N PRO A 39 -1.81 0.03 -7.37
CA PRO A 39 -1.12 1.32 -7.24
C PRO A 39 0.41 1.24 -7.27
N THR A 40 1.01 0.17 -6.75
CA THR A 40 2.48 -0.01 -6.81
C THR A 40 2.95 -0.11 -8.26
N TYR A 41 2.24 -0.86 -9.10
CA TYR A 41 2.58 -0.97 -10.52
C TYR A 41 2.35 0.34 -11.26
N LEU A 42 1.22 1.02 -10.98
CA LEU A 42 0.89 2.30 -11.60
C LEU A 42 1.94 3.38 -11.29
N LEU A 43 2.45 3.40 -10.05
CA LEU A 43 3.48 4.35 -9.64
C LEU A 43 4.73 4.25 -10.54
N ALA A 44 5.20 3.04 -10.84
CA ALA A 44 6.34 2.82 -11.70
C ALA A 44 6.00 3.06 -13.18
N ALA A 45 4.84 2.56 -13.63
CA ALA A 45 4.34 2.77 -14.99
C ALA A 45 4.23 4.26 -15.34
N ASP A 46 3.77 5.09 -14.40
CA ASP A 46 3.59 6.52 -14.62
C ASP A 46 4.91 7.28 -14.70
N MET A 47 5.96 6.82 -13.98
CA MET A 47 7.32 7.35 -14.16
C MET A 47 7.86 7.03 -15.56
N VAL A 48 7.67 5.80 -16.03
CA VAL A 48 8.12 5.36 -17.37
C VAL A 48 7.34 6.07 -18.48
N LYS A 49 6.03 6.28 -18.30
CA LYS A 49 5.21 7.10 -19.21
C LYS A 49 5.65 8.56 -19.24
N ALA A 50 6.10 9.10 -18.10
CA ALA A 50 6.68 10.45 -18.02
C ALA A 50 8.07 10.56 -18.66
N GLY A 51 8.63 9.45 -19.17
CA GLY A 51 9.87 9.41 -19.95
C GLY A 51 11.07 8.82 -19.23
N MET A 52 10.95 8.45 -17.94
CA MET A 52 12.05 7.81 -17.22
C MET A 52 12.33 6.40 -17.76
N SER A 53 13.58 5.93 -17.61
CA SER A 53 13.89 4.51 -17.84
C SER A 53 13.35 3.65 -16.71
N VAL A 54 13.20 2.35 -16.97
CA VAL A 54 12.78 1.37 -15.96
C VAL A 54 13.70 1.39 -14.74
N MET A 55 15.01 1.48 -14.95
CA MET A 55 15.98 1.56 -13.84
C MET A 55 15.83 2.85 -13.04
N GLN A 56 15.57 3.99 -13.68
CA GLN A 56 15.31 5.24 -12.96
C GLN A 56 14.06 5.13 -12.07
N ALA A 57 12.97 4.58 -12.59
CA ALA A 57 11.75 4.38 -11.84
C ALA A 57 11.97 3.45 -10.63
N VAL A 58 12.60 2.29 -10.84
CA VAL A 58 12.89 1.31 -9.77
C VAL A 58 13.83 1.90 -8.71
N LEU A 59 14.84 2.67 -9.11
CA LEU A 59 15.78 3.31 -8.17
C LEU A 59 15.10 4.40 -7.35
N ILE A 60 14.23 5.23 -7.94
CA ILE A 60 13.44 6.23 -7.21
C ILE A 60 12.52 5.53 -6.21
N VAL A 61 11.87 4.43 -6.61
CA VAL A 61 11.04 3.65 -5.69
C VAL A 61 11.87 3.07 -4.55
N ALA A 62 12.99 2.41 -4.85
CA ALA A 62 13.89 1.84 -3.84
C ALA A 62 14.38 2.92 -2.86
N LEU A 63 14.79 4.09 -3.37
CA LEU A 63 15.26 5.21 -2.56
C LEU A 63 14.15 5.74 -1.64
N GLY A 64 12.94 5.96 -2.17
CA GLY A 64 11.79 6.40 -1.37
C GLY A 64 11.45 5.42 -0.24
N ASN A 65 11.55 4.10 -0.51
CA ASN A 65 11.36 3.07 0.50
C ASN A 65 12.44 3.09 1.58
N VAL A 66 13.71 3.31 1.21
CA VAL A 66 14.80 3.45 2.19
C VAL A 66 14.60 4.69 3.07
N ILE A 67 14.15 5.81 2.49
CA ILE A 67 13.86 7.04 3.23
C ILE A 67 12.73 6.82 4.24
N VAL A 68 11.61 6.24 3.80
CA VAL A 68 10.44 6.03 4.67
C VAL A 68 10.68 4.91 5.71
N LEU A 69 11.58 3.98 5.43
CA LEU A 69 11.97 2.92 6.35
C LEU A 69 12.57 3.46 7.65
N VAL A 70 13.31 4.56 7.62
CA VAL A 70 13.92 5.17 8.81
C VAL A 70 12.86 5.57 9.85
N PRO A 71 11.91 6.50 9.57
CA PRO A 71 10.87 6.84 10.54
C PRO A 71 9.96 5.65 10.85
N MET A 72 9.74 4.74 9.91
CA MET A 72 8.94 3.54 10.13
C MET A 72 9.56 2.61 11.19
N VAL A 73 10.85 2.31 11.10
CA VAL A 73 11.55 1.48 12.10
C VAL A 73 11.57 2.17 13.47
N LEU A 74 11.74 3.49 13.50
CA LEU A 74 11.70 4.28 14.74
C LEU A 74 10.32 4.23 15.40
N ASN A 75 9.24 4.42 14.64
CA ASN A 75 7.88 4.31 15.17
C ASN A 75 7.55 2.86 15.59
N ALA A 76 7.98 1.87 14.81
CA ALA A 76 7.77 0.45 15.10
C ALA A 76 8.42 0.01 16.42
N HIS A 77 9.46 0.72 16.89
CA HIS A 77 10.11 0.44 18.17
C HIS A 77 9.12 0.52 19.34
N ALA A 78 8.29 1.57 19.39
CA ALA A 78 7.33 1.78 20.47
C ALA A 78 6.27 0.67 20.51
N GLY A 79 5.72 0.31 19.33
CA GLY A 79 4.78 -0.79 19.21
C GLY A 79 5.38 -2.11 19.68
N THR A 80 6.60 -2.46 19.25
CA THR A 80 7.24 -3.73 19.62
C THR A 80 7.65 -3.78 21.09
N ARG A 81 8.17 -2.67 21.65
CA ARG A 81 8.63 -2.63 23.04
C ARG A 81 7.45 -2.69 24.01
N TYR A 82 6.46 -1.83 23.80
CA TYR A 82 5.37 -1.63 24.75
C TYR A 82 4.10 -2.40 24.39
N GLY A 83 4.00 -2.96 23.18
CA GLY A 83 2.81 -3.64 22.70
C GLY A 83 1.64 -2.69 22.38
N ILE A 84 1.90 -1.38 22.23
CA ILE A 84 0.85 -0.37 22.12
C ILE A 84 0.54 -0.03 20.66
N PRO A 85 -0.73 0.22 20.30
CA PRO A 85 -1.11 0.67 18.97
C PRO A 85 -0.85 2.17 18.77
N PHE A 86 -0.97 2.63 17.53
CA PHE A 86 -0.70 4.02 17.14
C PHE A 86 -1.51 5.06 17.93
N PRO A 87 -2.85 4.91 18.13
CA PRO A 87 -3.61 5.91 18.86
C PRO A 87 -3.14 6.08 20.32
N VAL A 88 -2.62 5.01 20.94
CA VAL A 88 -2.06 5.06 22.30
C VAL A 88 -0.68 5.71 22.27
N PHE A 89 0.16 5.35 21.30
CA PHE A 89 1.48 5.95 21.14
C PHE A 89 1.38 7.47 20.88
N ALA A 90 0.42 7.89 20.06
CA ALA A 90 0.17 9.30 19.75
C ALA A 90 -0.18 10.15 20.99
N ARG A 91 -0.70 9.55 22.07
CA ARG A 91 -1.00 10.27 23.33
C ARG A 91 0.26 10.82 23.99
N ALA A 92 1.43 10.23 23.74
CA ALA A 92 2.70 10.74 24.28
C ALA A 92 3.08 12.11 23.69
N SER A 93 2.69 12.39 22.44
CA SER A 93 3.00 13.65 21.77
C SER A 93 1.85 14.67 21.80
N PHE A 94 0.62 14.21 21.60
CA PHE A 94 -0.56 15.08 21.48
C PHE A 94 -1.44 15.12 22.73
N GLY A 95 -1.09 14.36 23.78
CA GLY A 95 -1.96 14.15 24.94
C GLY A 95 -3.17 13.28 24.61
N VAL A 96 -3.99 13.00 25.63
CA VAL A 96 -5.12 12.07 25.55
C VAL A 96 -6.18 12.53 24.54
N ARG A 97 -6.55 13.81 24.58
CA ARG A 97 -7.57 14.37 23.67
C ARG A 97 -7.00 14.74 22.29
N GLY A 98 -5.76 15.23 22.23
CA GLY A 98 -5.13 15.62 20.96
C GLY A 98 -4.79 14.42 20.08
N ALA A 99 -4.54 13.24 20.64
CA ALA A 99 -4.34 12.01 19.88
C ALA A 99 -5.51 11.68 18.94
N ASN A 100 -6.74 12.11 19.27
CA ASN A 100 -7.89 11.94 18.40
C ASN A 100 -7.76 12.71 17.08
N ILE A 101 -7.10 13.88 17.09
CA ILE A 101 -6.87 14.65 15.86
C ILE A 101 -5.95 13.86 14.92
N ALA A 102 -4.86 13.29 15.46
CA ALA A 102 -3.95 12.46 14.68
C ALA A 102 -4.63 11.18 14.17
N ALA A 103 -5.46 10.53 15.00
CA ALA A 103 -6.23 9.35 14.61
C ALA A 103 -7.26 9.66 13.50
N LEU A 104 -7.98 10.77 13.61
CA LEU A 104 -8.95 11.22 12.60
C LEU A 104 -8.28 11.60 11.28
N ALA A 105 -7.14 12.30 11.34
CA ALA A 105 -6.35 12.60 10.14
C ALA A 105 -5.91 11.31 9.44
N ARG A 106 -5.46 10.31 10.20
CA ARG A 106 -5.09 8.99 9.65
C ARG A 106 -6.29 8.24 9.05
N ALA A 107 -7.46 8.34 9.69
CA ALA A 107 -8.70 7.75 9.18
C ALA A 107 -9.12 8.39 7.86
N LEU A 108 -9.02 9.72 7.72
CA LEU A 108 -9.30 10.42 6.47
C LEU A 108 -8.42 9.92 5.32
N VAL A 109 -7.12 9.74 5.56
CA VAL A 109 -6.22 9.20 4.53
C VAL A 109 -6.54 7.74 4.20
N ALA A 110 -6.97 6.94 5.20
CA ALA A 110 -7.45 5.57 4.94
C ALA A 110 -8.67 5.56 4.00
N CYS A 111 -9.63 6.46 4.21
CA CYS A 111 -10.79 6.62 3.32
C CYS A 111 -10.36 7.02 1.89
N GLY A 112 -9.36 7.89 1.76
CA GLY A 112 -8.78 8.26 0.47
C GLY A 112 -8.20 7.05 -0.28
N TRP A 113 -7.37 6.25 0.42
CA TRP A 113 -6.83 5.02 -0.14
C TRP A 113 -7.90 4.01 -0.52
N PHE A 114 -8.92 3.85 0.33
CA PHE A 114 -10.05 2.99 0.02
C PHE A 114 -10.79 3.46 -1.26
N GLY A 115 -10.99 4.76 -1.42
CA GLY A 115 -11.58 5.34 -2.63
C GLY A 115 -10.76 5.07 -3.89
N ILE A 116 -9.44 5.27 -3.84
CA ILE A 116 -8.52 5.00 -4.96
C ILE A 116 -8.56 3.52 -5.35
N GLN A 117 -8.47 2.62 -4.37
CA GLN A 117 -8.51 1.17 -4.65
C GLN A 117 -9.86 0.72 -5.20
N THR A 118 -10.95 1.32 -4.70
CA THR A 118 -12.31 1.05 -5.21
C THR A 118 -12.46 1.55 -6.64
N TRP A 119 -11.89 2.72 -6.95
CA TRP A 119 -11.85 3.26 -8.32
C TRP A 119 -11.11 2.36 -9.29
N ILE A 120 -9.92 1.90 -8.91
CA ILE A 120 -9.14 0.97 -9.73
C ILE A 120 -9.88 -0.35 -9.94
N GLY A 121 -10.47 -0.93 -8.90
CA GLY A 121 -11.25 -2.18 -9.00
C GLY A 121 -12.51 -2.04 -9.85
N GLY A 122 -13.25 -0.94 -9.70
CA GLY A 122 -14.39 -0.61 -10.56
C GLY A 122 -13.96 -0.40 -12.02
N GLY A 123 -12.81 0.24 -12.24
CA GLY A 123 -12.21 0.40 -13.56
C GLY A 123 -11.89 -0.94 -14.24
N ALA A 124 -11.43 -1.93 -13.47
CA ALA A 124 -11.20 -3.28 -14.00
C ALA A 124 -12.50 -3.95 -14.49
N ILE A 125 -13.60 -3.83 -13.73
CA ILE A 125 -14.92 -4.32 -14.15
C ILE A 125 -15.38 -3.60 -15.41
N TYR A 126 -15.24 -2.27 -15.44
CA TYR A 126 -15.59 -1.45 -16.61
C TYR A 126 -14.83 -1.90 -17.86
N LEU A 127 -13.52 -2.16 -17.75
CA LEU A 127 -12.72 -2.64 -18.89
C LEU A 127 -13.19 -4.00 -19.40
N ILE A 128 -13.59 -4.91 -18.51
CA ILE A 128 -14.16 -6.21 -18.90
C ILE A 128 -15.48 -6.01 -19.66
N LEU A 129 -16.39 -5.19 -19.12
CA LEU A 129 -17.68 -4.91 -19.78
C LEU A 129 -17.50 -4.23 -21.14
N ALA A 130 -16.57 -3.28 -21.25
CA ALA A 130 -16.24 -2.63 -22.52
C ALA A 130 -15.72 -3.63 -23.56
N LYS A 131 -14.91 -4.62 -23.15
CA LYS A 131 -14.46 -5.71 -24.04
C LYS A 131 -15.58 -6.64 -24.49
N LEU A 132 -16.66 -6.73 -23.73
CA LEU A 132 -17.88 -7.46 -24.08
C LEU A 132 -18.85 -6.63 -24.94
N GLY A 133 -18.48 -5.40 -25.32
CA GLY A 133 -19.29 -4.52 -26.17
C GLY A 133 -20.33 -3.69 -25.41
N ILE A 134 -20.27 -3.63 -24.08
CA ILE A 134 -21.14 -2.77 -23.27
C ILE A 134 -20.49 -1.40 -23.17
N GLU A 135 -21.05 -0.42 -23.88
CA GLU A 135 -20.55 0.95 -23.89
C GLU A 135 -21.21 1.81 -22.81
N GLY A 136 -20.41 2.66 -22.16
CA GLY A 136 -20.86 3.48 -21.02
C GLY A 136 -21.52 4.81 -21.37
N GLY A 137 -21.72 5.08 -22.67
CA GLY A 137 -22.22 6.36 -23.16
C GLY A 137 -21.22 7.51 -22.98
N GLY A 138 -21.73 8.74 -23.20
CA GLY A 138 -20.95 9.97 -23.06
C GLY A 138 -20.59 10.34 -21.61
N PRO A 139 -19.65 11.27 -21.42
CA PRO A 139 -19.25 11.72 -20.09
C PRO A 139 -20.36 12.50 -19.39
N ILE A 140 -20.50 12.30 -18.08
CA ILE A 140 -21.37 13.09 -17.21
C ILE A 140 -20.69 14.45 -17.01
N ALA A 141 -21.36 15.54 -17.40
CA ALA A 141 -20.80 16.89 -17.52
C ALA A 141 -20.09 17.43 -16.26
N VAL A 142 -20.44 16.95 -15.07
CA VAL A 142 -19.83 17.36 -13.79
C VAL A 142 -18.68 16.45 -13.35
N LEU A 143 -18.75 15.15 -13.70
CA LEU A 143 -17.83 14.16 -13.17
C LEU A 143 -16.70 13.80 -14.14
N GLY A 144 -16.86 14.11 -15.44
CA GLY A 144 -15.89 13.73 -16.48
C GLY A 144 -15.79 12.22 -16.72
N ILE A 145 -16.63 11.42 -16.06
CA ILE A 145 -16.72 9.96 -16.18
C ILE A 145 -18.05 9.58 -16.82
N ASN A 146 -18.13 8.41 -17.44
CA ASN A 146 -19.38 7.92 -18.01
C ASN A 146 -20.26 7.21 -16.94
N GLY A 147 -21.54 6.99 -17.25
CA GLY A 147 -22.48 6.39 -16.31
C GLY A 147 -22.11 4.96 -15.91
N LEU A 148 -21.51 4.20 -16.83
CA LEU A 148 -21.08 2.83 -16.58
C LEU A 148 -19.86 2.75 -15.66
N GLN A 149 -18.90 3.67 -15.77
CA GLN A 149 -17.77 3.78 -14.85
C GLN A 149 -18.25 4.05 -13.43
N LEU A 150 -19.22 4.95 -13.26
CA LEU A 150 -19.83 5.22 -11.96
C LEU A 150 -20.56 3.99 -11.41
N LEU A 151 -21.30 3.27 -12.26
CA LEU A 151 -21.98 2.03 -11.86
C LEU A 151 -20.97 0.95 -11.44
N CYS A 152 -19.91 0.71 -12.22
CA CYS A 152 -18.87 -0.25 -11.87
C CYS A 152 -18.16 0.10 -10.56
N PHE A 153 -17.88 1.40 -10.34
CA PHE A 153 -17.36 1.89 -9.07
C PHE A 153 -18.31 1.59 -7.91
N ALA A 154 -19.61 1.92 -8.05
CA ALA A 154 -20.61 1.67 -7.00
C ALA A 154 -20.81 0.18 -6.72
N VAL A 155 -20.82 -0.66 -7.75
CA VAL A 155 -20.90 -2.13 -7.61
C VAL A 155 -19.68 -2.66 -6.87
N PHE A 156 -18.47 -2.24 -7.26
CA PHE A 156 -17.25 -2.69 -6.57
C PHE A 156 -17.20 -2.19 -5.13
N TRP A 157 -17.67 -0.96 -4.87
CA TRP A 157 -17.81 -0.41 -3.52
C TRP A 157 -18.75 -1.26 -2.66
N LEU A 158 -19.92 -1.64 -3.18
CA LEU A 158 -20.88 -2.50 -2.49
C LEU A 158 -20.32 -3.90 -2.21
N ILE A 159 -19.55 -4.47 -3.14
CA ILE A 159 -18.86 -5.75 -2.93
C ILE A 159 -17.87 -5.63 -1.76
N ASN A 160 -17.07 -4.56 -1.70
CA ASN A 160 -16.16 -4.34 -0.58
C ASN A 160 -16.92 -4.20 0.75
N PHE A 161 -18.03 -3.46 0.76
CA PHE A 161 -18.87 -3.32 1.95
C PHE A 161 -19.43 -4.66 2.42
N TRP A 162 -19.87 -5.52 1.49
CA TRP A 162 -20.33 -6.88 1.80
C TRP A 162 -19.25 -7.72 2.50
N PHE A 163 -18.02 -7.71 1.98
CA PHE A 163 -16.92 -8.44 2.60
C PHE A 163 -16.55 -7.88 3.99
N ILE A 164 -16.58 -6.56 4.17
CA ILE A 164 -16.36 -5.93 5.47
C ILE A 164 -17.46 -6.35 6.47
N HIS A 165 -18.72 -6.36 6.04
CA HIS A 165 -19.85 -6.75 6.87
C HIS A 165 -19.82 -8.23 7.28
N THR A 166 -19.34 -9.11 6.40
CA THR A 166 -19.22 -10.56 6.65
C THR A 166 -18.06 -10.89 7.61
N GLY A 167 -17.24 -9.89 7.98
CA GLY A 167 -16.21 -10.01 9.01
C GLY A 167 -14.81 -10.39 8.48
N ILE A 168 -13.84 -10.34 9.39
CA ILE A 168 -12.40 -10.45 9.12
C ILE A 168 -12.01 -11.77 8.46
N ASP A 169 -12.69 -12.87 8.76
CA ASP A 169 -12.32 -14.19 8.23
C ASP A 169 -12.55 -14.30 6.72
N SER A 170 -13.57 -13.61 6.18
CA SER A 170 -13.80 -13.51 4.74
C SER A 170 -12.65 -12.78 4.03
N ILE A 171 -12.13 -11.73 4.66
CA ILE A 171 -10.99 -10.94 4.15
C ILE A 171 -9.72 -11.79 4.17
N LYS A 172 -9.45 -12.52 5.26
CA LYS A 172 -8.28 -13.41 5.36
C LYS A 172 -8.27 -14.46 4.25
N TRP A 173 -9.42 -15.10 4.01
CA TRP A 173 -9.54 -16.09 2.95
C TRP A 173 -9.27 -15.49 1.57
N LEU A 174 -9.89 -14.34 1.27
CA LEU A 174 -9.68 -13.64 0.00
C LEU A 174 -8.21 -13.25 -0.19
N GLN A 175 -7.54 -12.75 0.85
CA GLN A 175 -6.13 -12.38 0.81
C GLN A 175 -5.21 -13.60 0.61
N THR A 176 -5.53 -14.72 1.26
CA THR A 176 -4.76 -15.96 1.14
C THR A 176 -4.78 -16.49 -0.29
N LEU A 177 -5.90 -16.34 -1.00
CA LEU A 177 -6.03 -16.73 -2.40
C LEU A 177 -5.44 -15.69 -3.36
N SER A 178 -5.67 -14.39 -3.11
CA SER A 178 -5.30 -13.32 -4.03
C SER A 178 -3.81 -13.04 -4.07
N ALA A 179 -3.08 -13.14 -2.95
CA ALA A 179 -1.65 -12.83 -2.93
C ALA A 179 -0.80 -13.77 -3.82
N PRO A 180 -0.94 -15.11 -3.74
CA PRO A 180 -0.23 -16.01 -4.67
C PRO A 180 -0.68 -15.81 -6.12
N PHE A 181 -1.98 -15.62 -6.35
CA PHE A 181 -2.52 -15.39 -7.69
C PHE A 181 -1.92 -14.14 -8.35
N LEU A 182 -1.92 -13.01 -7.63
CA LEU A 182 -1.38 -11.74 -8.14
C LEU A 182 0.13 -11.81 -8.38
N LEU A 183 0.88 -12.52 -7.53
CA LEU A 183 2.31 -12.74 -7.74
C LEU A 183 2.56 -13.56 -9.02
N VAL A 184 1.86 -14.68 -9.18
CA VAL A 184 1.98 -15.54 -10.37
C VAL A 184 1.54 -14.79 -11.63
N ALA A 185 0.44 -14.05 -11.57
CA ALA A 185 -0.05 -13.23 -12.67
C ALA A 185 0.96 -12.14 -13.05
N GLY A 186 1.57 -11.46 -12.07
CA GLY A 186 2.61 -10.46 -12.31
C GLY A 186 3.84 -11.03 -13.01
N ILE A 187 4.33 -12.19 -12.55
CA ILE A 187 5.46 -12.88 -13.19
C ILE A 187 5.08 -13.36 -14.60
N ALA A 188 3.88 -13.91 -14.78
CA ALA A 188 3.41 -14.38 -16.08
C ALA A 188 3.28 -13.22 -17.09
N LEU A 189 2.77 -12.06 -16.67
CA LEU A 189 2.69 -10.86 -17.49
C LEU A 189 4.09 -10.33 -17.86
N LEU A 190 5.03 -10.34 -16.92
CA LEU A 190 6.42 -9.96 -17.18
C LEU A 190 7.07 -10.91 -18.20
N ALA A 191 6.91 -12.22 -18.03
CA ALA A 191 7.43 -13.23 -18.96
C ALA A 191 6.82 -13.08 -20.36
N TRP A 192 5.51 -12.83 -20.43
CA TRP A 192 4.81 -12.55 -21.69
C TRP A 192 5.34 -11.28 -22.36
N ALA A 193 5.52 -10.19 -21.62
CA ALA A 193 6.05 -8.93 -22.14
C ALA A 193 7.48 -9.11 -22.71
N PHE A 194 8.35 -9.83 -22.00
CA PHE A 194 9.69 -10.14 -22.49
C PHE A 194 9.67 -11.04 -23.73
N ASN A 195 8.74 -11.98 -23.83
CA ASN A 195 8.63 -12.84 -25.01
C ASN A 195 8.13 -12.06 -26.24
N MET A 196 7.24 -11.08 -26.05
CA MET A 196 6.68 -10.28 -27.14
C MET A 196 7.61 -9.17 -27.63
N HIS A 197 8.35 -8.53 -26.73
CA HIS A 197 9.13 -7.32 -27.03
C HIS A 197 10.64 -7.46 -26.84
N GLY A 198 11.10 -8.57 -26.27
CA GLY A 198 12.50 -8.78 -25.88
C GLY A 198 12.90 -7.96 -24.65
N SER A 199 13.97 -8.39 -23.97
CA SER A 199 14.53 -7.65 -22.82
C SER A 199 15.21 -6.34 -23.22
N ALA A 200 15.69 -6.24 -24.46
CA ALA A 200 16.27 -5.03 -25.03
C ALA A 200 15.32 -3.82 -24.96
N ALA A 201 14.02 -4.02 -25.22
CA ALA A 201 13.02 -2.95 -25.16
C ALA A 201 12.89 -2.31 -23.76
N VAL A 202 13.24 -3.05 -22.70
CA VAL A 202 13.18 -2.59 -21.31
C VAL A 202 14.48 -1.89 -20.91
N PHE A 203 15.63 -2.44 -21.29
CA PHE A 203 16.94 -1.95 -20.82
C PHE A 203 17.60 -0.93 -21.75
N ASP A 204 17.29 -0.94 -23.05
CA ASP A 204 17.92 -0.06 -24.03
C ASP A 204 17.19 1.28 -24.18
N LYS A 205 16.02 1.44 -23.55
CA LYS A 205 15.29 2.71 -23.54
C LYS A 205 16.09 3.75 -22.74
N PRO A 206 16.62 4.81 -23.37
CA PRO A 206 17.38 5.82 -22.65
C PRO A 206 16.48 6.53 -21.64
N GLY A 207 17.02 6.76 -20.45
CA GLY A 207 16.32 7.48 -19.39
C GLY A 207 16.34 9.00 -19.63
N LEU A 208 15.66 9.73 -18.75
CA LEU A 208 15.78 11.19 -18.75
C LEU A 208 17.15 11.59 -18.22
N GLU A 209 17.72 12.64 -18.81
CA GLU A 209 19.00 13.19 -18.36
C GLU A 209 18.88 14.68 -18.02
N GLY A 210 19.84 15.17 -17.24
CA GLY A 210 19.98 16.60 -16.95
C GLY A 210 18.74 17.22 -16.29
N PRO A 211 18.34 18.44 -16.68
CA PRO A 211 17.25 19.16 -16.02
C PRO A 211 15.88 18.44 -16.08
N ALA A 212 15.62 17.67 -17.14
CA ALA A 212 14.35 16.97 -17.30
C ALA A 212 14.16 15.88 -16.23
N PHE A 213 15.24 15.14 -15.92
CA PHE A 213 15.23 14.15 -14.83
C PHE A 213 14.98 14.83 -13.48
N TRP A 214 15.76 15.86 -13.15
CA TRP A 214 15.68 16.51 -11.83
C TRP A 214 14.34 17.19 -11.58
N LYS A 215 13.68 17.69 -12.63
CA LYS A 215 12.32 18.26 -12.54
C LYS A 215 11.28 17.23 -12.08
N LEU A 216 11.44 15.96 -12.47
CA LEU A 216 10.50 14.88 -12.14
C LEU A 216 10.94 14.05 -10.93
N PHE A 217 12.25 13.98 -10.65
CA PHE A 217 12.82 13.22 -9.54
C PHE A 217 12.21 13.60 -8.19
N GLY A 218 12.20 14.89 -7.86
CA GLY A 218 11.67 15.39 -6.58
C GLY A 218 10.20 15.01 -6.35
N PRO A 219 9.28 15.38 -7.26
CA PRO A 219 7.86 15.02 -7.15
C PRO A 219 7.61 13.51 -7.05
N PHE A 220 8.27 12.69 -7.87
CA PHE A 220 8.10 11.23 -7.81
C PHE A 220 8.66 10.62 -6.53
N LEU A 221 9.83 11.09 -6.06
CA LEU A 221 10.40 10.63 -4.79
C LEU A 221 9.49 11.02 -3.61
N THR A 222 8.98 12.24 -3.58
CA THR A 222 8.02 12.69 -2.56
C THR A 222 6.72 11.89 -2.64
N GLY A 223 6.21 11.60 -3.84
CA GLY A 223 5.03 10.75 -4.04
C GLY A 223 5.24 9.34 -3.48
N MET A 224 6.42 8.75 -3.72
CA MET A 224 6.81 7.45 -3.16
C MET A 224 6.84 7.49 -1.63
N VAL A 225 7.55 8.47 -1.04
CA VAL A 225 7.60 8.60 0.43
C VAL A 225 6.20 8.81 1.01
N GLY A 226 5.38 9.64 0.36
CA GLY A 226 3.99 9.89 0.73
C GLY A 226 3.09 8.64 0.66
N PHE A 227 3.36 7.73 -0.27
CA PHE A 227 2.66 6.46 -0.42
C PHE A 227 2.69 5.65 0.89
N TRP A 228 3.85 5.56 1.54
CA TRP A 228 4.03 4.80 2.77
C TRP A 228 4.08 5.64 4.05
N ALA A 229 4.15 6.97 3.96
CA ALA A 229 4.24 7.84 5.14
C ALA A 229 3.12 7.59 6.15
N THR A 230 1.90 7.35 5.67
CA THR A 230 0.75 7.09 6.55
C THR A 230 0.89 5.78 7.32
N LEU A 231 1.46 4.75 6.68
CA LEU A 231 1.75 3.47 7.32
C LEU A 231 2.95 3.58 8.27
N ALA A 232 3.97 4.36 7.93
CA ALA A 232 5.11 4.60 8.80
C ALA A 232 4.70 5.21 10.15
N LEU A 233 3.62 5.99 10.20
CA LEU A 233 3.04 6.51 11.44
C LEU A 233 2.32 5.42 12.23
N ASN A 234 1.47 4.62 11.58
CA ASN A 234 0.62 3.64 12.26
C ASN A 234 1.17 2.21 12.30
N ILE A 235 2.45 2.03 11.92
CA ILE A 235 3.16 0.76 12.03
C ILE A 235 3.12 0.12 13.44
N PRO A 236 2.98 0.86 14.58
CA PRO A 236 2.77 0.23 15.88
C PRO A 236 1.55 -0.69 15.96
N ASP A 237 0.53 -0.48 15.11
CA ASP A 237 -0.65 -1.34 15.04
C ASP A 237 -0.29 -2.78 14.63
N PHE A 238 0.79 -2.94 13.87
CA PHE A 238 1.32 -4.24 13.46
C PHE A 238 2.49 -4.67 14.34
N SER A 239 3.44 -3.76 14.61
CA SER A 239 4.66 -4.11 15.33
C SER A 239 4.41 -4.48 16.80
N ARG A 240 3.26 -4.11 17.38
CA ARG A 240 2.78 -4.59 18.69
C ARG A 240 2.68 -6.12 18.82
N TYR A 241 2.60 -6.84 17.71
CA TYR A 241 2.56 -8.31 17.70
C TYR A 241 3.94 -8.96 17.52
N CYS A 242 5.00 -8.18 17.28
CA CYS A 242 6.36 -8.69 17.08
C CYS A 242 7.00 -9.21 18.37
N LYS A 243 7.71 -10.33 18.27
CA LYS A 243 8.46 -10.95 19.38
C LYS A 243 9.63 -10.09 19.83
N THR A 244 10.41 -9.58 18.87
CA THR A 244 11.66 -8.86 19.16
C THR A 244 11.83 -7.62 18.29
N GLN A 245 12.65 -6.68 18.77
CA GLN A 245 13.08 -5.52 17.98
C GLN A 245 13.89 -5.95 16.75
N ARG A 246 14.63 -7.04 16.84
CA ARG A 246 15.38 -7.57 15.69
C ARG A 246 14.43 -8.02 14.58
N ASP A 247 13.35 -8.71 14.93
CA ASP A 247 12.36 -9.19 13.96
C ASP A 247 11.70 -8.04 13.18
N GLN A 248 11.28 -6.98 13.89
CA GLN A 248 10.68 -5.82 13.22
C GLN A 248 11.70 -5.04 12.37
N ILE A 249 12.94 -4.85 12.85
CA ILE A 249 13.95 -4.08 12.10
C ILE A 249 14.33 -4.84 10.81
N ILE A 250 14.71 -6.11 10.94
CA ILE A 250 15.19 -6.90 9.81
C ILE A 250 14.04 -7.20 8.84
N GLY A 251 12.88 -7.61 9.37
CA GLY A 251 11.71 -7.95 8.56
C GLY A 251 11.27 -6.78 7.68
N GLN A 252 11.18 -5.57 8.24
CA GLN A 252 10.80 -4.39 7.47
C GLN A 252 11.90 -3.93 6.51
N SER A 253 13.15 -3.90 6.98
CA SER A 253 14.28 -3.37 6.19
C SER A 253 14.58 -4.19 4.95
N ILE A 254 14.37 -5.51 5.01
CA ILE A 254 14.58 -6.38 3.87
C ILE A 254 13.31 -6.43 3.01
N ALA A 255 12.14 -6.69 3.61
CA ALA A 255 10.96 -7.02 2.83
C ALA A 255 10.38 -5.81 2.10
N LEU A 256 10.31 -4.63 2.72
CA LEU A 256 9.71 -3.46 2.07
C LEU A 256 10.49 -3.05 0.80
N PRO A 257 11.80 -2.75 0.85
CA PRO A 257 12.51 -2.28 -0.35
C PRO A 257 12.59 -3.34 -1.44
N THR A 258 12.85 -4.61 -1.09
CA THR A 258 12.98 -5.69 -2.09
C THR A 258 11.68 -5.98 -2.82
N THR A 259 10.58 -6.05 -2.07
CA THR A 259 9.26 -6.32 -2.63
C THR A 259 8.80 -5.16 -3.51
N MET A 260 8.97 -3.92 -3.04
CA MET A 260 8.58 -2.74 -3.82
C MET A 260 9.43 -2.60 -5.08
N ALA A 261 10.74 -2.85 -5.02
CA ALA A 261 11.59 -2.82 -6.20
C ALA A 261 11.15 -3.88 -7.22
N LEU A 262 10.82 -5.10 -6.79
CA LEU A 262 10.34 -6.17 -7.66
C LEU A 262 9.03 -5.80 -8.37
N PHE A 263 8.01 -5.35 -7.61
CA PHE A 263 6.72 -5.01 -8.21
C PHE A 263 6.77 -3.72 -9.04
N SER A 264 7.64 -2.78 -8.67
CA SER A 264 7.89 -1.60 -9.50
C SER A 264 8.57 -1.97 -10.81
N PHE A 265 9.48 -2.93 -10.79
CA PHE A 265 10.09 -3.45 -12.01
C PHE A 265 9.07 -4.15 -12.91
N ILE A 266 8.13 -4.92 -12.34
CA ILE A 266 7.04 -5.54 -13.11
C ILE A 266 6.09 -4.47 -13.70
N GLY A 267 5.86 -3.38 -12.97
CA GLY A 267 4.95 -2.30 -13.40
C GLY A 267 5.54 -1.32 -14.41
N ALA A 268 6.87 -1.17 -14.40
CA ALA A 268 7.63 -0.27 -15.28
C ALA A 268 7.77 -0.82 -16.70
#